data_AF-A0A2A5M437-F1
#
_entry.id   AF-A0A2A5M437-F1
#
_cell.length_a   1.000
_cell.length_b   1.000
_cell.length_c   1.000
_cell.angle_alpha   90.00
_cell.angle_beta   90.00
_cell.angle_gamma   90.00
#
_symmetry.space_group_name_H-M   'P 1'
#
loop_
_entity.id
_entity.type
_entity.pdbx_description
1 polymer ?
#
loop_
_entity_poly.entity_id
_entity_poly.type
_entity_poly.pdbx_seq_one_letter_code
_entity_poly.pdbx_strand_id
1 'polypeptide(L)'
;SSGGAHIIEILNIMENANIENLGFASSKTLHIMAEAMRQAYADRSEYMGDPDFVKIPLDKLTSKEYAKEIYAKIPKDKALPSSKVKPGLGQIHEGHNTTHYSVLDSKGNAVSITYTINASY
;
A
#
# COMPACT_ATOMS: atom_id res chain seq x y z
N SER A 1 9.78 7.60 -5.10
CA SER A 1 9.40 6.55 -4.13
C SER A 1 7.93 6.25 -4.30
N SER A 2 7.53 4.96 -4.36
CA SER A 2 6.12 4.57 -4.48
C SER A 2 5.46 4.18 -3.16
N GLY A 3 6.22 4.00 -2.07
CA GLY A 3 5.69 3.44 -0.83
C GLY A 3 4.65 4.32 -0.12
N GLY A 4 4.93 5.62 0.02
CA GLY A 4 4.08 6.53 0.81
C GLY A 4 2.63 6.63 0.30
N ALA A 5 2.46 6.79 -1.02
CA ALA A 5 1.14 6.90 -1.64
C ALA A 5 0.28 5.64 -1.40
N HIS A 6 0.86 4.46 -1.58
CA HIS A 6 0.14 3.19 -1.43
C HIS A 6 -0.11 2.82 0.04
N ILE A 7 0.76 3.23 0.97
CA ILE A 7 0.47 3.10 2.40
C ILE A 7 -0.80 3.91 2.74
N ILE A 8 -0.90 5.15 2.26
CA ILE A 8 -2.10 5.99 2.46
C ILE A 8 -3.33 5.35 1.80
N GLU A 9 -3.20 4.86 0.57
CA GLU A 9 -4.28 4.16 -0.13
C GLU A 9 -4.80 2.95 0.65
N ILE A 10 -3.91 2.06 1.10
CA ILE A 10 -4.27 0.87 1.91
C ILE A 10 -4.97 1.30 3.20
N LEU A 11 -4.43 2.28 3.91
CA LEU A 11 -5.02 2.78 5.16
C LEU A 11 -6.40 3.39 4.93
N ASN A 12 -6.59 4.17 3.85
CA ASN A 12 -7.89 4.73 3.51
C ASN A 12 -8.91 3.65 3.16
N ILE A 13 -8.51 2.56 2.49
CA ILE A 13 -9.42 1.43 2.22
C ILE A 13 -9.80 0.76 3.54
N MET A 14 -8.82 0.45 4.40
CA MET A 14 -9.02 -0.20 5.69
C MET A 14 -9.83 0.65 6.69
N GLU A 15 -9.79 1.99 6.58
CA GLU A 15 -10.58 2.92 7.41
C GLU A 15 -12.10 2.63 7.34
N ASN A 16 -12.57 2.04 6.23
CA ASN A 16 -13.99 1.69 6.04
C ASN A 16 -14.40 0.40 6.77
N ALA A 17 -13.45 -0.33 7.35
CA ALA A 17 -13.69 -1.51 8.16
C ALA A 17 -13.61 -1.19 9.65
N ASN A 18 -14.48 -1.79 10.44
CA ASN A 18 -14.40 -1.70 11.91
C ASN A 18 -13.34 -2.70 12.43
N ILE A 19 -12.06 -2.39 12.20
CA ILE A 19 -10.93 -3.26 12.54
C ILE A 19 -10.88 -3.57 14.05
N GLU A 20 -11.28 -2.62 14.90
CA GLU A 20 -11.36 -2.80 16.35
C GLU A 20 -12.28 -3.96 16.72
N ASN A 21 -13.50 -3.96 16.18
CA ASN A 21 -14.47 -5.05 16.43
C ASN A 21 -14.11 -6.35 15.70
N LEU A 22 -13.43 -6.27 14.56
CA LEU A 22 -12.98 -7.46 13.82
C LEU A 22 -11.82 -8.15 14.52
N GLY A 23 -11.03 -7.43 15.32
CA GLY A 23 -9.90 -7.94 16.09
C GLY A 23 -8.60 -8.06 15.30
N PHE A 24 -7.48 -7.92 16.01
CA PHE A 24 -6.15 -8.09 15.44
C PHE A 24 -5.95 -9.52 14.92
N ALA A 25 -5.35 -9.66 13.73
CA ALA A 25 -5.04 -10.93 13.07
C ALA A 25 -6.23 -11.91 12.89
N SER A 26 -7.48 -11.43 12.98
CA SER A 26 -8.64 -12.25 12.62
C SER A 26 -8.69 -12.51 11.12
N SER A 27 -9.37 -13.58 10.71
CA SER A 27 -9.54 -13.90 9.29
C SER A 27 -10.16 -12.76 8.49
N LYS A 28 -11.14 -12.05 9.09
CA LYS A 28 -11.81 -10.90 8.46
C LYS A 28 -10.87 -9.71 8.31
N THR A 29 -10.08 -9.39 9.34
CA THR A 29 -9.10 -8.30 9.30
C THR A 29 -8.02 -8.59 8.25
N LEU A 30 -7.47 -9.82 8.25
CA LEU A 30 -6.47 -10.24 7.28
C LEU A 30 -7.01 -10.28 5.85
N HIS A 31 -8.25 -10.70 5.66
CA HIS A 31 -8.92 -10.69 4.36
C HIS A 31 -9.02 -9.28 3.80
N ILE A 32 -9.56 -8.33 4.58
CA ILE A 32 -9.68 -6.93 4.14
C ILE A 32 -8.30 -6.32 3.86
N MET A 33 -7.32 -6.57 4.72
CA MET A 33 -5.94 -6.09 4.54
C MET A 33 -5.32 -6.64 3.25
N ALA A 34 -5.49 -7.94 2.97
CA ALA A 34 -4.97 -8.59 1.77
C ALA A 34 -5.64 -8.06 0.49
N GLU A 35 -6.95 -7.81 0.52
CA GLU A 35 -7.70 -7.24 -0.62
C GLU A 35 -7.30 -5.78 -0.88
N ALA A 36 -7.15 -4.98 0.19
CA ALA A 36 -6.66 -3.60 0.10
C ALA A 36 -5.24 -3.54 -0.48
N MET A 37 -4.34 -4.37 0.03
CA MET A 37 -2.98 -4.51 -0.51
C MET A 37 -3.01 -4.96 -1.96
N ARG A 38 -3.85 -5.94 -2.32
CA ARG A 38 -3.96 -6.40 -3.70
C ARG A 38 -4.31 -5.26 -4.65
N GLN A 39 -5.28 -4.41 -4.29
CA GLN A 39 -5.63 -3.23 -5.09
C GLN A 39 -4.49 -2.21 -5.17
N ALA A 40 -3.86 -1.87 -4.03
CA ALA A 40 -2.79 -0.88 -4.01
C ALA A 40 -1.55 -1.33 -4.78
N TYR A 41 -1.16 -2.60 -4.71
CA TYR A 41 -0.06 -3.14 -5.53
C TYR A 41 -0.40 -3.16 -7.02
N ALA A 42 -1.68 -3.33 -7.33
CA ALA A 42 -2.19 -3.18 -8.67
C ALA A 42 -2.03 -1.74 -9.17
N ASP A 43 -2.58 -0.77 -8.46
CA ASP A 43 -2.48 0.64 -8.84
C ASP A 43 -1.02 1.12 -8.88
N ARG A 44 -0.16 0.60 -7.98
CA ARG A 44 1.29 0.83 -8.01
C ARG A 44 1.91 0.44 -9.32
N SER A 45 1.56 -0.73 -9.86
CA SER A 45 2.23 -1.26 -11.04
C SER A 45 1.73 -0.64 -12.34
N GLU A 46 0.53 -0.05 -12.36
CA GLU A 46 0.01 0.70 -13.51
C GLU A 46 0.46 2.17 -13.50
N TYR A 47 0.39 2.83 -12.33
CA TYR A 47 0.41 4.29 -12.25
C TYR A 47 1.69 4.86 -11.65
N MET A 48 2.55 4.07 -11.02
CA MET A 48 3.81 4.60 -10.49
C MET A 48 4.91 4.62 -11.55
N GLY A 49 5.63 5.73 -11.53
CA GLY A 49 6.88 5.91 -12.23
C GLY A 49 7.58 7.14 -11.67
N ASP A 50 8.57 7.62 -12.41
CA ASP A 50 9.23 8.88 -12.09
C ASP A 50 8.28 10.06 -12.47
N PRO A 51 7.88 10.92 -11.50
CA PRO A 51 6.94 12.00 -11.76
C PRO A 51 7.45 13.04 -12.77
N ASP A 52 8.76 13.11 -13.01
CA ASP A 52 9.33 13.98 -14.05
C ASP A 52 9.02 13.44 -15.46
N PHE A 53 8.63 12.17 -15.58
CA PHE A 53 8.41 11.46 -16.85
C PHE A 53 6.98 10.96 -17.04
N VAL A 54 6.24 10.68 -15.96
CA VAL A 54 4.88 10.16 -16.03
C VAL A 54 3.92 10.93 -15.12
N LYS A 55 2.67 11.06 -15.56
CA LYS A 55 1.63 11.69 -14.74
C LYS A 55 1.04 10.68 -13.75
N ILE A 56 1.32 10.88 -12.48
CA ILE A 56 0.79 10.07 -11.39
C ILE A 56 -0.53 10.69 -10.88
N PRO A 57 -1.66 9.97 -10.83
CA PRO A 57 -2.93 10.48 -10.30
C PRO A 57 -2.96 10.44 -8.76
N LEU A 58 -1.98 11.08 -8.11
CA LEU A 58 -1.73 10.97 -6.67
C LEU A 58 -2.94 11.38 -5.81
N ASP A 59 -3.61 12.47 -6.16
CA ASP A 59 -4.79 12.96 -5.43
C ASP A 59 -5.92 11.92 -5.44
N LYS A 60 -6.08 11.19 -6.54
CA LYS A 60 -7.09 10.15 -6.66
C LYS A 60 -6.71 8.91 -5.85
N LEU A 61 -5.48 8.43 -5.99
CA LEU A 61 -4.98 7.25 -5.27
C LEU A 61 -5.02 7.44 -3.75
N THR A 62 -4.82 8.67 -3.29
CA THR A 62 -4.86 9.01 -1.85
C THR A 62 -6.22 9.56 -1.38
N SER A 63 -7.24 9.58 -2.24
CA SER A 63 -8.58 10.07 -1.87
C SER A 63 -9.38 9.04 -1.07
N LYS A 64 -10.22 9.53 -0.15
CA LYS A 64 -11.14 8.68 0.62
C LYS A 64 -12.31 8.18 -0.22
N GLU A 65 -12.71 8.93 -1.24
CA GLU A 65 -13.78 8.59 -2.17
C GLU A 65 -13.40 7.36 -2.99
N TYR A 66 -12.19 7.35 -3.57
CA TYR A 66 -11.68 6.19 -4.29
C TYR A 66 -11.56 4.97 -3.36
N ALA A 67 -11.02 5.16 -2.16
CA ALA A 67 -10.90 4.08 -1.19
C ALA A 67 -12.25 3.44 -0.81
N LYS A 68 -13.32 4.23 -0.69
CA LYS A 68 -14.69 3.73 -0.48
C LYS A 68 -15.18 2.89 -1.66
N GLU A 69 -14.92 3.32 -2.89
CA GLU A 69 -15.29 2.55 -4.09
C GLU A 69 -14.58 1.21 -4.15
N ILE A 70 -13.31 1.16 -3.75
CA ILE A 70 -12.54 -0.08 -3.66
C ILE A 70 -13.09 -0.96 -2.55
N TYR A 71 -13.27 -0.42 -1.35
CA TYR A 71 -13.79 -1.18 -0.21
C TYR A 71 -15.15 -1.82 -0.52
N ALA A 72 -16.04 -1.10 -1.20
CA ALA A 72 -17.36 -1.61 -1.60
C ALA A 72 -17.29 -2.82 -2.56
N LYS A 73 -16.17 -3.00 -3.28
CA LYS A 73 -15.94 -4.12 -4.19
C LYS A 73 -15.30 -5.33 -3.51
N ILE A 74 -14.83 -5.19 -2.26
CA ILE A 74 -14.21 -6.28 -1.51
C ILE A 74 -15.30 -7.31 -1.14
N PRO A 75 -15.23 -8.56 -1.64
CA PRO A 75 -16.18 -9.60 -1.26
C PRO A 75 -15.98 -9.96 0.22
N LYS A 76 -17.05 -10.28 0.95
CA LYS A 76 -16.96 -10.55 2.39
C LYS A 76 -16.39 -11.92 2.73
N ASP A 77 -16.66 -12.92 1.88
CA ASP A 77 -16.45 -14.33 2.20
C ASP A 77 -15.52 -15.05 1.20
N LYS A 78 -14.91 -14.31 0.27
CA LYS A 78 -14.05 -14.90 -0.76
C LYS A 78 -13.00 -13.92 -1.25
N ALA A 79 -11.76 -14.40 -1.35
CA ALA A 79 -10.70 -13.62 -1.97
C ALA A 79 -10.93 -13.39 -3.47
N LEU A 80 -10.68 -12.16 -3.94
CA LEU A 80 -10.66 -11.90 -5.38
C LEU A 80 -9.44 -12.58 -6.01
N PRO A 81 -9.61 -13.32 -7.13
CA PRO A 81 -8.45 -13.77 -7.89
C PRO A 81 -7.64 -12.55 -8.33
N SER A 82 -6.32 -12.55 -8.10
CA SER A 82 -5.45 -11.45 -8.53
C SER A 82 -5.49 -11.22 -10.05
N SER A 83 -5.84 -12.22 -10.84
CA SER A 83 -6.09 -12.05 -12.29
C SER A 83 -7.25 -11.12 -12.63
N LYS A 84 -8.17 -10.87 -11.68
CA LYS A 84 -9.29 -9.92 -11.83
C LYS A 84 -8.94 -8.52 -11.36
N VAL A 85 -7.77 -8.32 -10.76
CA VAL A 85 -7.24 -7.03 -10.33
C VAL A 85 -6.02 -6.74 -11.20
N LYS A 86 -6.16 -5.89 -12.23
CA LYS A 86 -5.03 -5.46 -13.08
C LYS A 86 -3.98 -4.77 -12.22
N PRO A 87 -2.67 -4.83 -12.53
CA PRO A 87 -2.04 -5.26 -13.77
C PRO A 87 -1.28 -6.59 -13.66
N GLY A 88 -1.38 -7.37 -14.72
CA GLY A 88 -0.65 -8.62 -14.92
C GLY A 88 0.78 -8.41 -15.41
N LEU A 89 1.60 -7.61 -14.70
CA LEU A 89 3.00 -7.36 -15.06
C LEU A 89 3.98 -8.45 -14.61
N GLY A 90 3.50 -9.52 -13.97
CA GLY A 90 4.35 -10.58 -13.42
C GLY A 90 5.03 -10.19 -12.11
N GLN A 91 5.94 -11.02 -11.61
CA GLN A 91 6.69 -10.73 -10.39
C GLN A 91 7.77 -9.68 -10.66
N ILE A 92 7.62 -8.50 -10.05
CA ILE A 92 8.69 -7.50 -9.97
C ILE A 92 9.68 -7.99 -8.90
N HIS A 93 10.94 -8.24 -9.29
CA HIS A 93 12.01 -8.56 -8.34
C HIS A 93 12.52 -7.28 -7.70
N GLU A 94 12.37 -7.17 -6.38
CA GLU A 94 12.98 -6.13 -5.56
C GLU A 94 14.02 -6.77 -4.63
N GLY A 95 15.15 -6.08 -4.40
CA GLY A 95 16.17 -6.54 -3.47
C GLY A 95 15.71 -6.44 -2.01
N HIS A 96 16.21 -7.33 -1.15
CA HIS A 96 15.87 -7.34 0.28
C HIS A 96 16.78 -6.47 1.15
N ASN A 97 17.75 -5.79 0.55
CA ASN A 97 18.85 -5.14 1.28
C ASN A 97 18.56 -3.66 1.51
N THR A 98 17.82 -3.35 2.57
CA THR A 98 17.48 -1.97 2.96
C THR A 98 17.73 -1.78 4.45
N THR A 99 18.34 -0.65 4.83
CA THR A 99 18.47 -0.24 6.24
C THR A 99 17.53 0.92 6.53
N HIS A 100 16.78 0.80 7.63
CA HIS A 100 15.93 1.87 8.15
C HIS A 100 16.34 2.21 9.59
N TYR A 101 16.41 3.49 9.91
CA TYR A 101 16.62 3.96 11.28
C TYR A 101 15.84 5.25 11.54
N SER A 102 15.51 5.48 12.82
CA SER A 102 14.80 6.66 13.28
C SER A 102 15.55 7.31 14.44
N VAL A 103 15.54 8.64 14.50
CA VAL A 103 16.20 9.44 15.54
C VAL A 103 15.20 10.44 16.10
N LEU A 104 15.16 10.55 17.42
CA LEU A 104 14.40 11.57 18.16
C LEU A 104 15.37 12.25 19.14
N ASP A 105 15.36 13.58 19.20
CA ASP A 105 16.15 14.33 20.17
C ASP A 105 15.31 14.97 21.28
N SER A 106 15.98 15.47 22.31
CA SER A 106 15.35 16.12 23.47
C SER A 106 14.66 17.45 23.14
N LYS A 107 14.91 18.02 21.96
CA LYS A 107 14.28 19.25 21.47
C LYS A 107 13.02 18.95 20.64
N GLY A 108 12.68 17.68 20.45
CA GLY A 108 11.53 17.25 19.68
C GLY A 108 11.79 17.12 18.19
N ASN A 109 13.04 17.17 17.73
CA ASN A 109 13.36 16.90 16.33
C ASN A 109 13.24 15.39 16.07
N ALA A 110 12.56 15.02 14.98
CA ALA A 110 12.39 13.64 14.54
C ALA A 110 12.91 13.45 13.11
N VAL A 111 13.69 12.40 12.89
CA VAL A 111 14.26 12.05 11.58
C VAL A 111 14.02 10.56 11.33
N SER A 112 13.57 10.24 10.11
CA SER A 112 13.30 8.87 9.66
C SER A 112 14.02 8.64 8.32
N ILE A 113 14.97 7.71 8.28
CA ILE A 113 15.83 7.48 7.11
C ILE A 113 15.73 6.02 6.68
N THR A 114 15.45 5.83 5.39
CA THR A 114 15.53 4.54 4.69
C THR A 114 16.53 4.68 3.56
N TYR A 115 17.55 3.83 3.51
CA TYR A 115 18.50 3.80 2.40
C TYR A 115 18.84 2.35 2.00
N THR A 116 19.20 2.17 0.73
CA THR A 116 19.45 0.85 0.12
C THR A 116 20.56 0.94 -0.93
N ILE A 117 21.31 -0.15 -1.09
CA ILE A 117 22.24 -0.38 -2.20
C ILE A 117 21.67 -1.38 -3.23
N ASN A 118 20.36 -1.65 -3.17
CA ASN A 118 19.60 -2.60 -3.98
C ASN A 118 19.97 -4.08 -3.73
N ALA A 119 21.18 -4.49 -4.09
CA ALA A 119 21.68 -5.86 -3.88
C ALA A 119 22.73 -5.92 -2.77
N SER A 120 22.88 -7.10 -2.14
CA SER A 120 23.97 -7.37 -1.21
C SER A 120 25.28 -7.44 -1.98
N TYR A 121 26.36 -6.95 -1.37
CA TYR A 121 27.72 -7.05 -1.91
C TYR A 121 28.30 -8.45 -1.72
#